data_AF-A0AAW1LZ46-F1
#
_entry.id   AF-A0AAW1LZ46-F1
#
_cell.length_a   1.000
_cell.length_b   1.000
_cell.length_c   1.000
_cell.angle_alpha   90.00
_cell.angle_beta   90.00
_cell.angle_gamma   90.00
#
_symmetry.space_group_name_H-M   'P 1'
#
loop_
_entity.id
_entity.type
_entity.pdbx_description
1 polymer ?
#
loop_
_entity_poly.entity_id
_entity_poly.type
_entity_poly.pdbx_seq_one_letter_code
_entity_poly.pdbx_strand_id
1 'polypeptide(L)'
;MKLLDRHRIIMFDEIALQSSLLYNNKCDVIDGFQDNGCNNRYPLFADKAMVFVARGMSKKWKQPLAYYFNQGGMKPEVIATCLKAVIREVTSIGVNIVACVCDQANANAKAIRMLYDKTNRNFVLKGQENRNFGFVIDDKEVVPLYDAPHLLKGIRNNLYENDCRFKWRNNKVERVSWSDIRTLYSLDEMMKNIKCAIS
;
A
#
# COMPACT_ATOMS: atom_id res chain seq x y z
N MET A 1 8.12 -27.40 -9.44
CA MET A 1 7.58 -26.34 -8.54
C MET A 1 6.07 -26.24 -8.76
N LYS A 2 5.24 -26.26 -7.72
CA LYS A 2 3.77 -26.17 -7.90
C LYS A 2 3.42 -24.78 -8.45
N LEU A 3 2.39 -24.67 -9.30
CA LEU A 3 2.00 -23.37 -9.90
C LEU A 3 1.69 -22.30 -8.84
N LEU A 4 1.07 -22.69 -7.73
CA LEU A 4 0.79 -21.78 -6.60
C LEU A 4 2.06 -21.23 -5.95
N ASP A 5 3.17 -21.97 -5.99
CA ASP A 5 4.46 -21.49 -5.50
C ASP A 5 5.04 -20.41 -6.42
N ARG A 6 4.41 -20.03 -7.54
CA ARG A 6 4.81 -18.86 -8.36
C ARG A 6 3.99 -17.60 -8.07
N HIS A 7 2.89 -17.70 -7.33
CA HIS A 7 2.04 -16.56 -6.99
C HIS A 7 2.64 -15.70 -5.90
N ARG A 8 2.77 -14.40 -6.16
CA ARG A 8 3.39 -13.42 -5.28
C ARG A 8 2.59 -12.14 -5.20
N ILE A 9 2.83 -11.44 -4.10
CA ILE A 9 2.30 -10.12 -3.83
C ILE A 9 3.48 -9.16 -3.77
N ILE A 10 3.33 -7.96 -4.32
CA ILE A 10 4.27 -6.86 -4.12
C ILE A 10 3.73 -5.96 -3.02
N MET A 11 4.49 -5.76 -1.96
CA MET A 11 4.18 -4.78 -0.92
C MET A 11 5.07 -3.57 -1.15
N PHE A 12 4.55 -2.36 -0.97
CA PHE A 12 5.36 -1.15 -1.03
C PHE A 12 4.90 -0.11 -0.02
N ASP A 13 5.87 0.58 0.57
CA ASP A 13 5.65 1.62 1.56
C ASP A 13 6.84 2.58 1.63
N GLU A 14 6.62 3.76 2.22
CA GLU A 14 7.65 4.76 2.49
C GLU A 14 8.25 4.58 3.89
N ILE A 15 9.58 4.65 3.97
CA ILE A 15 10.31 4.67 5.23
C ILE A 15 10.95 6.04 5.40
N ALA A 16 10.79 6.66 6.57
CA ALA A 16 11.47 7.90 6.91
C ALA A 16 12.97 7.67 7.13
N LEU A 17 13.79 8.59 6.63
CA LEU A 17 15.24 8.58 6.73
C LEU A 17 15.74 9.87 7.38
N GLN A 18 16.88 9.80 8.03
CA GLN A 18 17.63 10.99 8.40
C GLN A 18 18.43 11.48 7.20
N SER A 19 18.11 12.67 6.70
CA SER A 19 18.86 13.30 5.62
C SER A 19 20.32 13.53 6.04
N SER A 20 21.24 12.99 5.24
CA SER A 20 22.69 13.15 5.39
C SER A 20 23.36 12.88 4.06
N LEU A 21 24.53 13.47 3.83
CA LEU A 21 25.37 13.15 2.68
C LEU A 21 26.55 12.30 3.11
N LEU A 22 26.82 11.25 2.37
CA LEU A 22 27.95 10.36 2.60
C LEU A 22 28.69 10.15 1.29
N TYR A 23 30.01 10.37 1.28
CA TYR A 23 30.81 10.02 0.12
C TYR A 23 31.09 8.51 0.12
N ASN A 24 30.59 7.83 -0.90
CA ASN A 24 30.81 6.41 -1.14
C ASN A 24 32.00 6.25 -2.09
N ASN A 25 33.16 6.09 -1.47
CA ASN A 25 34.46 5.89 -2.11
C ASN A 25 34.57 4.62 -2.96
N LYS A 26 33.72 3.61 -2.78
CA LYS A 26 33.73 2.40 -3.62
C LYS A 26 33.14 2.64 -5.01
N CYS A 27 32.08 3.45 -5.05
CA CYS A 27 31.34 3.74 -6.27
C CYS A 27 31.65 5.13 -6.84
N ASP A 28 32.47 5.92 -6.14
CA ASP A 28 32.78 7.32 -6.45
C ASP A 28 31.51 8.18 -6.60
N VAL A 29 30.60 8.07 -5.62
CA VAL A 29 29.33 8.80 -5.61
C VAL A 29 29.04 9.39 -4.25
N ILE A 30 28.30 10.50 -4.20
CA ILE A 30 27.81 11.10 -2.95
C ILE A 30 26.41 10.54 -2.68
N ASP A 31 26.23 9.64 -1.72
CA ASP A 31 24.94 9.13 -1.27
C ASP A 31 24.17 10.19 -0.46
N GLY A 32 22.84 10.05 -0.41
CA GLY A 32 21.96 10.97 0.35
C GLY A 32 21.11 11.92 -0.48
N PHE A 33 21.29 11.91 -1.80
CA PHE A 33 20.44 12.64 -2.74
C PHE A 33 19.22 11.82 -3.19
N GLN A 34 18.17 12.51 -3.62
CA GLN A 34 17.01 11.91 -4.26
C GLN A 34 17.44 11.15 -5.53
N ASP A 35 16.99 9.90 -5.62
CA ASP A 35 17.26 8.98 -6.70
C ASP A 35 16.01 8.15 -7.01
N ASN A 36 15.39 8.44 -8.16
CA ASN A 36 14.22 7.72 -8.66
C ASN A 36 14.60 6.54 -9.57
N GLY A 37 15.88 6.16 -9.63
CA GLY A 37 16.41 5.13 -10.52
C GLY A 37 16.58 5.61 -11.97
N CYS A 38 17.18 4.75 -12.81
CA CYS A 38 17.39 5.00 -14.25
C CYS A 38 18.05 6.35 -14.57
N ASN A 39 19.10 6.71 -13.82
CA ASN A 39 19.81 8.00 -13.93
C ASN A 39 18.95 9.25 -13.61
N ASN A 40 17.80 9.10 -12.96
CA ASN A 40 16.97 10.21 -12.50
C ASN A 40 17.37 10.63 -11.07
N ARG A 41 18.59 11.16 -10.98
CA ARG A 41 19.16 11.68 -9.73
C ARG A 41 19.02 13.20 -9.67
N TYR A 42 18.59 13.71 -8.53
CA TYR A 42 18.38 15.14 -8.33
C TYR A 42 19.19 15.63 -7.12
N PRO A 43 19.74 16.85 -7.14
CA PRO A 43 20.49 17.43 -6.02
C PRO A 43 19.57 17.90 -4.88
N LEU A 44 18.67 17.02 -4.44
CA LEU A 44 17.72 17.23 -3.35
C LEU A 44 18.04 16.22 -2.25
N PHE A 45 18.07 16.65 -0.99
CA PHE A 45 18.36 15.76 0.13
C PHE A 45 17.20 14.79 0.34
N ALA A 46 17.49 13.49 0.27
CA ALA A 46 16.50 12.47 0.56
C ALA A 46 16.19 12.43 2.06
N ASP A 47 14.91 12.39 2.40
CA ASP A 47 14.39 12.23 3.76
C ASP A 47 13.46 11.01 3.88
N LYS A 48 13.23 10.30 2.77
CA LYS A 48 12.44 9.08 2.70
C LYS A 48 13.01 8.09 1.69
N ALA A 49 12.69 6.82 1.87
CA ALA A 49 12.86 5.77 0.88
C ALA A 49 11.54 5.05 0.59
N MET A 50 11.14 4.99 -0.68
CA MET A 50 10.10 4.09 -1.15
C MET A 50 10.70 2.70 -1.34
N VAL A 51 10.13 1.66 -0.72
CA VAL A 51 10.65 0.28 -0.79
C VAL A 51 9.61 -0.66 -1.37
N PHE A 52 10.03 -1.51 -2.31
CA PHE A 52 9.20 -2.57 -2.90
C PHE A 52 9.70 -3.94 -2.44
N VAL A 53 8.80 -4.80 -1.98
CA VAL A 53 9.12 -6.12 -1.42
C VAL A 53 8.22 -7.18 -2.05
N ALA A 54 8.80 -8.26 -2.59
CA ALA A 54 8.07 -9.46 -2.96
C ALA A 54 7.75 -10.29 -1.72
N ARG A 55 6.52 -10.81 -1.64
CA ARG A 55 6.09 -11.76 -0.61
C ARG A 55 5.51 -13.02 -1.24
N GLY A 56 5.97 -14.17 -0.74
CA GLY A 56 5.39 -15.47 -1.04
C GLY A 56 3.97 -15.61 -0.50
N MET A 57 3.02 -16.05 -1.34
CA MET A 57 1.66 -16.37 -0.89
C MET A 57 1.58 -17.74 -0.22
N SER A 58 2.06 -18.78 -0.91
CA SER A 58 2.02 -20.17 -0.40
C SER A 58 3.17 -20.51 0.55
N LYS A 59 4.29 -19.78 0.45
CA LYS A 59 5.51 -20.01 1.25
C LYS A 59 5.90 -18.73 1.97
N LYS A 60 6.33 -18.87 3.22
CA LYS A 60 6.73 -17.75 4.08
C LYS A 60 8.13 -17.26 3.69
N TRP A 61 8.20 -16.35 2.73
CA TRP A 61 9.42 -15.63 2.40
C TRP A 61 9.10 -14.22 1.94
N LYS A 62 10.09 -13.33 2.08
CA LYS A 62 10.06 -11.96 1.62
C LYS A 62 11.42 -11.57 1.05
N GLN A 63 11.44 -10.77 -0.01
CA GLN A 63 12.68 -10.28 -0.62
C GLN A 63 12.48 -8.82 -1.05
N PRO A 64 13.35 -7.89 -0.62
CA PRO A 64 13.41 -6.55 -1.19
C PRO A 64 13.70 -6.63 -2.69
N LEU A 65 12.91 -5.92 -3.50
CA LEU A 65 13.04 -5.90 -4.96
C LEU A 65 13.72 -4.62 -5.43
N ALA A 66 13.27 -3.48 -4.91
CA ALA A 66 13.75 -2.17 -5.31
C ALA A 66 13.56 -1.17 -4.18
N TYR A 67 14.37 -0.12 -4.18
CA TYR A 67 14.20 1.05 -3.33
C TYR A 67 14.53 2.31 -4.11
N TYR A 68 13.91 3.42 -3.73
CA TYR A 68 14.10 4.73 -4.33
C TYR A 68 14.16 5.78 -3.23
N PHE A 69 15.08 6.72 -3.35
CA PHE A 69 15.27 7.78 -2.35
C PHE A 69 14.54 9.03 -2.80
N ASN A 70 13.80 9.67 -1.90
CA ASN A 70 12.95 10.82 -2.23
C ASN A 70 13.06 11.91 -1.15
N GLN A 71 12.93 13.17 -1.58
CA GLN A 71 12.67 14.30 -0.70
C GLN A 71 11.15 14.52 -0.61
N GLY A 72 10.60 14.56 0.60
CA GLY A 72 9.17 14.84 0.84
C GLY A 72 8.22 13.72 0.39
N GLY A 73 8.75 12.56 0.00
CA GLY A 73 7.98 11.43 -0.52
C GLY A 73 7.92 11.36 -2.04
N MET A 74 7.54 10.18 -2.53
CA MET A 74 7.55 9.87 -3.95
C MET A 74 6.29 10.39 -4.63
N LYS A 75 6.45 11.03 -5.79
CA LYS A 75 5.32 11.53 -6.57
C LYS A 75 4.47 10.37 -7.10
N PRO A 76 3.13 10.47 -7.09
CA PRO A 76 2.22 9.41 -7.56
C PRO A 76 2.55 8.86 -8.96
N GLU A 77 2.94 9.75 -9.87
CA GLU A 77 3.27 9.41 -11.26
C GLU A 77 4.55 8.54 -11.32
N VAL A 78 5.51 8.80 -10.45
CA VAL A 78 6.75 8.05 -10.33
C VAL A 78 6.49 6.72 -9.62
N ILE A 79 5.65 6.69 -8.57
CA ILE A 79 5.22 5.44 -7.91
C ILE A 79 4.58 4.49 -8.92
N ALA A 80 3.62 4.97 -9.72
CA ALA A 80 2.96 4.15 -10.75
C ALA A 80 3.96 3.60 -11.79
N THR A 81 4.95 4.42 -12.16
CA THR A 81 6.01 4.03 -13.11
C THR A 81 6.92 2.96 -12.51
N CYS A 82 7.41 3.15 -11.29
CA CYS A 82 8.28 2.21 -10.60
C CYS A 82 7.55 0.90 -10.28
N LEU A 83 6.32 0.95 -9.78
CA LEU A 83 5.50 -0.24 -9.53
C LEU A 83 5.34 -1.06 -10.81
N LYS A 84 5.07 -0.40 -11.95
CA LYS A 84 4.97 -1.08 -13.25
C LYS A 84 6.29 -1.72 -13.67
N ALA A 85 7.41 -1.03 -13.49
CA ALA A 85 8.74 -1.56 -13.81
C ALA A 85 9.06 -2.79 -12.94
N VAL A 86 8.85 -2.70 -11.62
CA VAL A 86 9.07 -3.81 -10.69
C VAL A 86 8.21 -5.02 -11.05
N ILE A 87 6.92 -4.82 -11.36
CA ILE A 87 6.03 -5.92 -11.79
C ILE A 87 6.57 -6.60 -13.05
N ARG A 88 7.05 -5.83 -14.03
CA ARG A 88 7.60 -6.35 -15.28
C ARG A 88 8.87 -7.16 -15.08
N GLU A 89 9.81 -6.63 -14.30
CA GLU A 89 11.07 -7.33 -14.00
C GLU A 89 10.83 -8.63 -13.23
N VAL A 90 9.90 -8.63 -12.28
CA VAL A 90 9.56 -9.86 -11.56
C VAL A 90 8.82 -10.85 -12.47
N THR A 91 7.98 -10.35 -13.38
CA THR A 91 7.24 -11.20 -14.32
C THR A 91 8.16 -11.82 -15.39
N SER A 92 9.20 -11.10 -15.83
CA SER A 92 10.13 -11.58 -16.86
C SER A 92 10.92 -12.82 -16.42
N ILE A 93 11.18 -12.96 -15.12
CA ILE A 93 11.83 -14.14 -14.53
C ILE A 93 10.85 -15.30 -14.23
N GLY A 94 9.59 -15.20 -14.69
CA GLY A 94 8.60 -16.28 -14.60
C GLY A 94 7.87 -16.38 -13.27
N VAL A 95 7.89 -15.32 -12.46
CA VAL A 95 7.07 -15.15 -11.25
C VAL A 95 5.73 -14.51 -11.62
N ASN A 96 4.64 -14.94 -10.98
CA ASN A 96 3.31 -14.39 -11.25
C ASN A 96 2.90 -13.44 -10.11
N ILE A 97 2.85 -12.14 -10.39
CA ILE A 97 2.34 -11.13 -9.46
C ILE A 97 0.81 -11.07 -9.60
N VAL A 98 0.08 -11.34 -8.52
CA VAL A 98 -1.40 -11.35 -8.53
C VAL A 98 -2.00 -10.15 -7.81
N ALA A 99 -1.25 -9.52 -6.91
CA ALA A 99 -1.72 -8.40 -6.13
C ALA A 99 -0.57 -7.47 -5.72
N CYS A 100 -0.92 -6.23 -5.40
CA CYS A 100 -0.04 -5.31 -4.68
C CYS A 100 -0.69 -4.81 -3.39
N VAL A 101 0.11 -4.46 -2.39
CA VAL A 101 -0.33 -3.96 -1.09
C VAL A 101 0.40 -2.67 -0.76
N CYS A 102 -0.33 -1.64 -0.35
CA CYS A 102 0.22 -0.37 0.14
C CYS A 102 -0.68 0.21 1.25
N ASP A 103 -0.21 1.28 1.90
CA ASP A 103 -1.04 2.06 2.81
C ASP A 103 -2.04 2.97 2.04
N GLN A 104 -2.83 3.76 2.77
CA GLN A 104 -3.79 4.70 2.19
C GLN A 104 -3.24 6.12 2.02
N ALA A 105 -1.92 6.31 1.98
CA ALA A 105 -1.37 7.63 1.71
C ALA A 105 -1.88 8.16 0.36
N ASN A 106 -2.17 9.46 0.30
CA ASN A 106 -2.73 10.11 -0.89
C ASN A 106 -1.92 9.84 -2.16
N ALA A 107 -0.59 9.76 -2.04
CA ALA A 107 0.29 9.47 -3.16
C ALA A 107 0.10 8.04 -3.70
N ASN A 108 0.05 7.05 -2.80
CA ASN A 108 -0.17 5.64 -3.14
C ASN A 108 -1.56 5.43 -3.77
N ALA A 109 -2.61 5.97 -3.15
CA ALA A 109 -3.97 5.89 -3.67
C ALA A 109 -4.10 6.53 -5.07
N LYS A 110 -3.47 7.69 -5.29
CA LYS A 110 -3.46 8.35 -6.60
C LYS A 110 -2.68 7.54 -7.65
N ALA A 111 -1.54 6.95 -7.28
CA ALA A 111 -0.76 6.10 -8.18
C ALA A 111 -1.56 4.87 -8.65
N ILE A 112 -2.25 4.19 -7.73
CA ILE A 112 -3.14 3.06 -8.06
C ILE A 112 -4.29 3.51 -8.99
N ARG A 113 -4.92 4.65 -8.69
CA ARG A 113 -5.98 5.20 -9.56
C ARG A 113 -5.49 5.49 -10.97
N MET A 114 -4.28 6.03 -11.13
CA MET A 114 -3.69 6.25 -12.46
C MET A 114 -3.54 4.95 -13.26
N LEU A 115 -3.18 3.85 -12.60
CA LEU A 115 -3.06 2.53 -13.25
C LEU A 115 -4.43 1.97 -13.66
N TYR A 116 -5.47 2.15 -12.83
CA TYR A 116 -6.84 1.83 -13.21
C TYR A 116 -7.32 2.65 -14.41
N ASP A 117 -7.14 3.98 -14.37
CA ASP A 117 -7.57 4.86 -15.44
C ASP A 117 -6.91 4.48 -16.77
N LYS A 118 -5.62 4.13 -16.73
CA LYS A 118 -4.89 3.63 -17.91
C LYS A 118 -5.43 2.30 -18.40
N THR A 119 -5.75 1.38 -17.48
CA THR A 119 -6.36 0.09 -17.81
C THR A 119 -7.72 0.30 -18.48
N ASN A 120 -8.61 1.07 -17.87
CA ASN A 120 -9.94 1.39 -18.39
C ASN A 120 -9.86 2.01 -19.79
N ARG A 121 -8.96 2.98 -20.01
CA ARG A 121 -8.74 3.56 -21.34
C ARG A 121 -8.33 2.52 -22.38
N ASN A 122 -7.44 1.60 -22.04
CA ASN A 122 -7.01 0.54 -22.96
C ASN A 122 -8.16 -0.40 -23.35
N PHE A 123 -9.05 -0.75 -22.40
CA PHE A 123 -10.23 -1.57 -22.69
C PHE A 123 -11.22 -0.84 -23.61
N VAL A 124 -11.49 0.44 -23.33
CA VAL A 124 -12.34 1.28 -24.19
C VAL A 124 -11.79 1.36 -25.61
N LEU A 125 -10.48 1.59 -25.78
CA LEU A 125 -9.84 1.63 -27.10
C LEU A 125 -9.92 0.30 -27.86
N LYS A 126 -9.97 -0.84 -27.14
CA LYS A 126 -10.17 -2.17 -27.71
C LYS A 126 -11.65 -2.51 -27.97
N GLY A 127 -12.59 -1.61 -27.62
CA GLY A 127 -14.03 -1.88 -27.72
C GLY A 127 -14.51 -2.96 -26.75
N GLN A 128 -13.81 -3.15 -25.63
CA GLN A 128 -14.06 -4.19 -24.64
C GLN A 128 -14.54 -3.60 -23.31
N GLU A 129 -15.42 -4.32 -22.62
CA GLU A 129 -15.80 -3.99 -21.24
C GLU A 129 -14.68 -4.41 -20.27
N ASN A 130 -14.25 -3.51 -19.39
CA ASN A 130 -13.30 -3.88 -18.33
C ASN A 130 -14.04 -4.54 -17.15
N ARG A 131 -13.81 -5.84 -16.95
CA ARG A 131 -14.36 -6.63 -15.84
C ARG A 131 -13.35 -6.99 -14.76
N ASN A 132 -12.14 -6.44 -14.84
CA ASN A 132 -11.08 -6.71 -13.87
C ASN A 132 -11.36 -5.98 -12.55
N PHE A 133 -11.00 -6.63 -11.44
CA PHE A 133 -10.95 -6.02 -10.12
C PHE A 133 -9.72 -5.14 -9.94
N GLY A 134 -8.63 -5.43 -10.65
CA GLY A 134 -7.35 -4.74 -10.60
C GLY A 134 -7.02 -3.89 -11.84
N PHE A 135 -5.78 -3.44 -11.89
CA PHE A 135 -5.20 -2.86 -13.10
C PHE A 135 -4.45 -3.92 -13.90
N VAL A 136 -4.27 -3.70 -15.20
CA VAL A 136 -3.63 -4.67 -16.10
C VAL A 136 -2.25 -4.19 -16.55
N ILE A 137 -1.25 -5.06 -16.40
CA ILE A 137 0.10 -4.87 -16.94
C ILE A 137 0.43 -6.07 -17.80
N ASP A 138 0.70 -5.82 -19.09
CA ASP A 138 1.11 -6.84 -20.08
C ASP A 138 0.16 -8.06 -20.05
N ASP A 139 -1.14 -7.76 -20.15
CA ASP A 139 -2.28 -8.68 -20.14
C ASP A 139 -2.44 -9.53 -18.85
N LYS A 140 -1.75 -9.14 -17.77
CA LYS A 140 -1.94 -9.73 -16.43
C LYS A 140 -2.57 -8.74 -15.48
N GLU A 141 -3.63 -9.18 -14.82
CA GLU A 141 -4.31 -8.42 -13.76
C GLU A 141 -3.48 -8.44 -12.47
N VAL A 142 -3.38 -7.28 -11.82
CA VAL A 142 -2.81 -7.11 -10.48
C VAL A 142 -3.84 -6.39 -9.62
N VAL A 143 -4.30 -7.04 -8.55
CA VAL A 143 -5.30 -6.50 -7.62
C VAL A 143 -4.63 -5.65 -6.55
N PRO A 144 -4.92 -4.33 -6.45
CA PRO A 144 -4.43 -3.52 -5.37
C PRO A 144 -5.24 -3.76 -4.08
N LEU A 145 -4.53 -3.91 -2.98
CA LEU A 145 -5.07 -4.09 -1.64
C LEU A 145 -4.47 -3.02 -0.72
N TYR A 146 -5.24 -2.61 0.28
CA TYR A 146 -4.73 -1.73 1.34
C TYR A 146 -4.34 -2.51 2.58
N ASP A 147 -3.35 -2.01 3.32
CA ASP A 147 -2.94 -2.62 4.58
C ASP A 147 -4.07 -2.56 5.62
N ALA A 148 -4.60 -3.74 5.97
CA ALA A 148 -5.75 -3.86 6.86
C ALA A 148 -5.54 -3.24 8.26
N PRO A 149 -4.38 -3.43 8.93
CA PRO A 149 -4.06 -2.69 10.15
C PRO A 149 -4.18 -1.17 10.02
N HIS A 150 -3.71 -0.58 8.93
CA HIS A 150 -3.87 0.87 8.69
C HIS A 150 -5.35 1.26 8.53
N LEU A 151 -6.17 0.45 7.86
CA LEU A 151 -7.62 0.68 7.76
C LEU A 151 -8.29 0.68 9.13
N LEU A 152 -8.01 -0.33 9.95
CA LEU A 152 -8.57 -0.46 11.30
C LEU A 152 -8.17 0.70 12.19
N LYS A 153 -6.89 1.12 12.10
CA LYS A 153 -6.38 2.29 12.80
C LYS A 153 -7.10 3.57 12.37
N GLY A 154 -7.36 3.74 11.07
CA GLY A 154 -8.12 4.86 10.53
C GLY A 154 -9.56 4.90 11.05
N ILE A 155 -10.26 3.76 11.03
CA ILE A 155 -11.62 3.64 11.58
C ILE A 155 -11.64 4.02 13.05
N ARG A 156 -10.71 3.46 13.85
CA ARG A 156 -10.60 3.76 15.28
C ARG A 156 -10.35 5.25 15.53
N ASN A 157 -9.41 5.87 14.83
CA ASN A 157 -9.08 7.29 15.01
C ASN A 157 -10.26 8.18 14.63
N ASN A 158 -10.93 7.88 13.53
CA ASN A 158 -12.13 8.61 13.12
C ASN A 158 -13.24 8.51 14.15
N LEU A 159 -13.45 7.33 14.75
CA LEU A 159 -14.44 7.14 15.82
C LEU A 159 -14.03 7.82 17.15
N TYR A 160 -12.72 7.98 17.39
CA TYR A 160 -12.22 8.69 18.56
C TYR A 160 -12.50 10.19 18.48
N GLU A 161 -12.27 10.78 17.31
CA GLU A 161 -12.43 12.22 17.07
C GLU A 161 -13.86 12.61 16.69
N ASN A 162 -14.61 11.69 16.09
CA ASN A 162 -15.93 11.96 15.50
C ASN A 162 -16.91 10.82 15.79
N ASP A 163 -18.18 11.11 15.57
CA ASP A 163 -19.23 10.10 15.63
C ASP A 163 -19.44 9.41 14.29
N CYS A 164 -19.60 8.09 14.34
CA CYS A 164 -19.91 7.29 13.16
C CYS A 164 -21.43 7.16 13.02
N ARG A 165 -21.97 7.59 11.87
CA ARG A 165 -23.37 7.35 11.49
C ARG A 165 -23.43 6.18 10.53
N PHE A 166 -24.29 5.21 10.82
CA PHE A 166 -24.46 4.02 10.00
C PHE A 166 -25.94 3.62 9.91
N LYS A 167 -26.26 2.75 8.95
CA LYS A 167 -27.58 2.13 8.84
C LYS A 167 -27.42 0.64 9.09
N TRP A 168 -28.24 0.07 9.96
CA TRP A 168 -28.23 -1.35 10.27
C TRP A 168 -29.65 -1.90 10.37
N ARG A 169 -29.85 -3.17 9.98
CA ARG A 169 -31.10 -3.98 9.98
C ARG A 169 -32.38 -3.29 9.46
N ASN A 170 -32.82 -2.24 10.14
CA ASN A 170 -34.05 -1.50 9.89
C ASN A 170 -33.85 -0.27 8.99
N ASN A 171 -32.67 -0.11 8.36
CA ASN A 171 -32.28 1.05 7.54
C ASN A 171 -32.37 2.42 8.23
N LYS A 172 -32.60 2.44 9.55
CA LYS A 172 -32.59 3.63 10.37
C LYS A 172 -31.15 4.11 10.53
N VAL A 173 -30.97 5.44 10.49
CA VAL A 173 -29.68 6.04 10.78
C VAL A 173 -29.45 5.95 12.28
N GLU A 174 -28.44 5.19 12.65
CA GLU A 174 -27.92 5.05 14.01
C GLU A 174 -26.58 5.79 14.12
N ARG A 175 -26.18 6.08 15.36
CA ARG A 175 -24.97 6.82 15.69
C ARG A 175 -24.22 6.04 16.77
N VAL A 176 -22.92 5.85 16.56
CA VAL A 176 -21.99 5.35 17.58
C VAL A 176 -20.88 6.37 17.79
N SER A 177 -20.45 6.49 19.04
CA SER A 177 -19.52 7.49 19.54
C SER A 177 -18.44 6.82 20.40
N TRP A 178 -17.31 7.50 20.61
CA TRP A 178 -16.30 7.01 21.55
C TRP A 178 -16.82 6.91 23.00
N SER A 179 -17.81 7.71 23.37
CA SER A 179 -18.48 7.61 24.68
C SER A 179 -19.18 6.27 24.90
N ASP A 180 -19.69 5.63 23.85
CA ASP A 180 -20.37 4.34 23.98
C ASP A 180 -19.36 3.25 24.39
N ILE A 181 -18.14 3.29 23.84
CA ILE A 181 -17.04 2.40 24.22
C ILE A 181 -16.62 2.65 25.68
N ARG A 182 -16.48 3.92 26.08
CA ARG A 182 -16.13 4.28 27.47
C ARG A 182 -17.21 3.85 28.47
N THR A 183 -18.48 4.00 28.10
CA THR A 183 -19.61 3.57 28.92
C THR A 183 -19.60 2.06 29.11
N LEU A 184 -19.40 1.30 28.02
CA LEU A 184 -19.29 -0.16 28.08
C LEU A 184 -18.14 -0.60 28.99
N TYR A 185 -16.96 0.02 28.85
CA TYR A 185 -15.80 -0.27 29.69
C TYR A 185 -16.08 -0.04 31.19
N SER A 186 -16.68 1.10 31.54
CA SER A 186 -17.05 1.40 32.94
C SER A 186 -18.06 0.40 33.50
N LEU A 187 -19.05 -0.02 32.69
CA LEU A 187 -20.04 -1.01 33.11
C LEU A 187 -19.42 -2.39 33.33
N ASP A 188 -18.49 -2.81 32.46
CA ASP A 188 -17.77 -4.09 32.58
C ASP A 188 -16.91 -4.12 33.86
N GLU A 189 -16.19 -3.04 34.17
CA GLU A 189 -15.42 -2.91 35.42
C GLU A 189 -16.29 -2.98 36.69
N MET A 190 -17.51 -2.43 36.63
CA MET A 190 -18.47 -2.51 37.74
C MET A 190 -19.06 -3.91 37.89
N MET A 191 -19.21 -4.67 36.79
CA MET A 191 -19.75 -6.02 36.77
C MET A 191 -18.64 -7.08 36.89
N LYS A 192 -18.02 -7.20 38.07
CA LYS A 192 -16.93 -8.16 38.39
C LYS A 192 -17.17 -9.65 38.03
N ASN A 193 -18.38 -10.05 37.64
CA ASN A 193 -18.76 -11.45 37.38
C ASN A 193 -19.11 -11.78 35.93
N ILE A 194 -19.12 -10.83 34.99
CA ILE A 194 -19.35 -11.11 33.56
C ILE A 194 -18.36 -10.27 32.77
N LYS A 195 -17.12 -10.74 32.65
CA LYS A 195 -16.16 -10.14 31.72
C LYS A 195 -16.63 -10.44 30.31
N CYS A 196 -17.03 -9.42 29.56
CA CYS A 196 -17.16 -9.56 28.12
C CYS A 196 -15.76 -9.83 27.56
N ALA A 197 -15.49 -11.09 27.17
CA ALA A 197 -14.24 -11.48 26.54
C ALA A 197 -14.14 -10.82 25.16
N ILE A 198 -13.58 -9.62 25.10
CA ILE A 198 -13.09 -9.02 23.87
C ILE A 198 -11.62 -9.44 23.79
N SER A 199 -11.38 -10.64 23.27
CA SER A 199 -10.06 -11.14 22.87
C SER A 199 -9.77 -10.81 21.41
#